data_AF-A4H757-F1
#
_entry.id   AF-A4H757-F1
#
_cell.length_a   1.000
_cell.length_b   1.000
_cell.length_c   1.000
_cell.angle_alpha   90.00
_cell.angle_beta   90.00
_cell.angle_gamma   90.00
#
_symmetry.space_group_name_H-M   'P 1'
#
loop_
_entity.id
_entity.type
_entity.pdbx_description
1 polymer ?
#
loop_
_entity_poly.entity_id
_entity_poly.type
_entity_poly.pdbx_seq_one_letter_code
_entity_poly.pdbx_strand_id
1 'polypeptide(L)'
;MNAREAVKAGHDGSAEASSSDAAAEVSRKTLKVMRQRRAPSLSLAVTGTTTVAAKATTTGAATKIKSVDGRRCTATRSAGTRSQSTAFRRNLEDLEKQFNDAMEASEDEEETVMNATTMTKYKECGRIVDAVLDQLAAACVPGANTKTLCDAGDEEIASRLKGLFVKTKDAAGKRLARGISYPTNVSVNEILCNDSPYRVEDGTILKDGDVVKLHVGCHLDGYPVSAARTVVVTTRAAPTAMESDEEEAPKKSSGMTGMSSSRTAAGNVIEAARVALLAMIHALRPGALNADITDLIAAVGHHYGVQAVEGVLSSRSKRWVPDSIDCIIARRVTSSDPHQDVGDCEVDAHQVWCLDVAFTNYDSYRITLAEKPVTMFRRTPADFAADARVKQANETLQEITNAHFCFPFHFKSLANPLKGRLGIHVLQKAGVVDKLPPLRTKHGYVTARFSATVAVTAKRVTMLCGAPPTAPVGMPPAMRPTISEDTLAAEVLALLRRPYEFADVRAAVMAKDTKDQSSPATKRMRVEAMESEE
;
A
#
# COMPACT_ATOMS: atom_id res chain seq x y z
N MET A 1 -63.28 -32.84 -10.29
CA MET A 1 -63.19 -32.54 -11.73
C MET A 1 -61.79 -32.90 -12.21
N ASN A 2 -61.70 -33.95 -13.05
CA ASN A 2 -60.70 -34.35 -14.08
C ASN A 2 -59.29 -33.72 -14.06
N ALA A 3 -58.17 -34.39 -14.36
CA ALA A 3 -57.78 -35.76 -14.77
C ALA A 3 -56.24 -35.82 -14.56
N ARG A 4 -55.61 -36.79 -13.89
CA ARG A 4 -55.21 -38.15 -14.32
C ARG A 4 -54.39 -38.26 -15.63
N GLU A 5 -53.11 -38.62 -15.41
CA GLU A 5 -52.35 -39.73 -16.03
C GLU A 5 -51.82 -39.65 -17.48
N ALA A 6 -50.72 -40.43 -17.65
CA ALA A 6 -50.06 -40.90 -18.88
C ALA A 6 -48.82 -40.07 -19.31
N VAL A 7 -47.61 -40.60 -19.56
CA VAL A 7 -47.15 -41.96 -19.92
C VAL A 7 -45.69 -42.16 -19.46
N LYS A 8 -45.36 -43.36 -18.98
CA LYS A 8 -44.01 -43.93 -18.88
C LYS A 8 -44.02 -45.28 -19.60
N ALA A 9 -43.24 -45.43 -20.67
CA ALA A 9 -42.77 -46.66 -21.33
C ALA A 9 -41.86 -46.21 -22.49
N GLY A 10 -40.73 -46.80 -22.84
CA GLY A 10 -40.10 -48.05 -22.46
C GLY A 10 -39.29 -48.55 -23.67
N HIS A 11 -38.09 -49.04 -23.38
CA HIS A 11 -37.36 -50.11 -24.08
C HIS A 11 -36.55 -49.88 -25.38
N ASP A 12 -35.32 -50.43 -25.27
CA ASP A 12 -34.49 -51.14 -26.25
C ASP A 12 -33.70 -50.44 -27.36
N GLY A 13 -32.38 -50.45 -27.16
CA GLY A 13 -31.52 -51.41 -27.86
C GLY A 13 -30.74 -50.88 -29.06
N SER A 14 -29.41 -50.75 -28.91
CA SER A 14 -28.39 -51.49 -29.69
C SER A 14 -27.00 -50.83 -29.66
N ALA A 15 -26.04 -51.61 -29.14
CA ALA A 15 -24.67 -51.88 -29.60
C ALA A 15 -23.79 -50.79 -30.30
N GLU A 16 -22.62 -50.61 -29.68
CA GLU A 16 -21.25 -50.63 -30.25
C GLU A 16 -20.94 -49.90 -31.57
N ALA A 17 -20.05 -48.90 -31.46
CA ALA A 17 -18.87 -48.82 -32.32
C ALA A 17 -17.76 -48.00 -31.64
N SER A 18 -16.69 -48.69 -31.29
CA SER A 18 -15.38 -48.14 -30.98
C SER A 18 -14.72 -47.54 -32.22
N SER A 19 -14.13 -46.34 -32.10
CA SER A 19 -12.97 -45.97 -32.91
C SER A 19 -12.07 -45.01 -32.13
N SER A 20 -10.95 -45.55 -31.70
CA SER A 20 -9.73 -44.84 -31.34
C SER A 20 -9.25 -43.96 -32.50
N ASP A 21 -8.87 -42.72 -32.24
CA ASP A 21 -7.53 -42.27 -32.66
C ASP A 21 -7.01 -41.08 -31.86
N ALA A 22 -5.70 -41.06 -31.71
CA ALA A 22 -4.90 -40.27 -30.78
C ALA A 22 -4.56 -38.87 -31.29
N ALA A 23 -4.37 -37.89 -30.39
CA ALA A 23 -3.48 -36.75 -30.63
C ALA A 23 -3.11 -35.97 -29.34
N ALA A 24 -1.81 -36.05 -29.03
CA ALA A 24 -0.95 -35.04 -28.41
C ALA A 24 -1.15 -34.67 -26.91
N GLU A 25 -0.63 -35.55 -26.06
CA GLU A 25 -0.19 -35.24 -24.71
C GLU A 25 1.17 -34.50 -24.77
N VAL A 26 1.18 -33.19 -24.49
CA VAL A 26 2.43 -32.42 -24.33
C VAL A 26 2.95 -32.61 -22.92
N SER A 27 3.98 -33.44 -22.79
CA SER A 27 4.73 -33.69 -21.56
C SER A 27 5.38 -32.39 -21.05
N ARG A 28 4.79 -31.79 -20.00
CA ARG A 28 5.49 -30.78 -19.19
C ARG A 28 6.51 -31.50 -18.32
N LYS A 29 7.79 -31.31 -18.62
CA LYS A 29 8.91 -31.79 -17.81
C LYS A 29 8.80 -31.23 -16.38
N THR A 30 8.40 -32.08 -15.44
CA THR A 30 8.48 -31.84 -14.00
C THR A 30 9.95 -31.78 -13.56
N LEU A 31 10.45 -30.58 -13.29
CA LEU A 31 11.69 -30.38 -12.53
C LEU A 31 11.38 -30.57 -11.04
N LYS A 32 11.87 -31.69 -10.47
CA LYS A 32 11.86 -31.93 -9.02
C LYS A 32 12.90 -31.01 -8.37
N VAL A 33 12.46 -29.90 -7.78
CA VAL A 33 13.28 -29.13 -6.83
C VAL A 33 12.91 -29.57 -5.41
N MET A 34 13.83 -30.29 -4.78
CA MET A 34 13.72 -30.78 -3.40
C MET A 34 13.96 -29.60 -2.45
N ARG A 35 12.90 -28.98 -1.95
CA ARG A 35 13.00 -27.86 -0.99
C ARG A 35 12.93 -28.41 0.44
N GLN A 36 14.00 -28.19 1.21
CA GLN A 36 14.06 -28.54 2.64
C GLN A 36 12.96 -27.80 3.42
N ARG A 37 12.27 -28.55 4.29
CA ARG A 37 11.22 -28.05 5.18
C ARG A 37 11.79 -26.98 6.12
N ARG A 38 11.26 -25.74 6.05
CA ARG A 38 11.40 -24.76 7.14
C ARG A 38 10.18 -24.89 8.07
N ALA A 39 10.46 -25.10 9.35
CA ALA A 39 9.46 -25.13 10.41
C ALA A 39 8.83 -23.74 10.61
N PRO A 40 7.55 -23.65 11.02
CA PRO A 40 6.91 -22.38 11.31
C PRO A 40 7.54 -21.74 12.56
N SER A 41 7.83 -20.43 12.47
CA SER A 41 8.32 -19.63 13.59
C SER A 41 7.26 -19.57 14.70
N LEU A 42 7.64 -20.02 15.88
CA LEU A 42 6.82 -19.97 17.09
C LEU A 42 6.73 -18.51 17.59
N SER A 43 5.50 -18.05 17.77
CA SER A 43 5.16 -16.87 18.55
C SER A 43 5.57 -17.08 20.01
N LEU A 44 6.55 -16.32 20.50
CA LEU A 44 6.91 -16.33 21.92
C LEU A 44 5.92 -15.48 22.72
N ALA A 45 5.07 -16.18 23.47
CA ALA A 45 4.28 -15.62 24.55
C ALA A 45 5.21 -15.27 25.72
N VAL A 46 5.16 -14.02 26.18
CA VAL A 46 5.83 -13.57 27.41
C VAL A 46 4.87 -13.80 28.57
N THR A 47 5.16 -14.79 29.41
CA THR A 47 4.65 -14.88 30.78
C THR A 47 5.82 -14.67 31.74
N GLY A 48 5.74 -13.62 32.55
CA GLY A 48 6.74 -13.32 33.56
C GLY A 48 6.59 -14.22 34.79
N THR A 49 7.73 -14.55 35.39
CA THR A 49 7.88 -14.72 36.84
C THR A 49 9.35 -14.55 37.23
N THR A 50 9.53 -13.83 38.32
CA THR A 50 10.75 -13.45 39.04
C THR A 50 11.55 -14.64 39.59
N THR A 51 12.89 -14.54 39.66
CA THR A 51 13.72 -14.45 40.90
C THR A 51 15.16 -15.03 40.77
N VAL A 52 16.05 -14.37 41.54
CA VAL A 52 17.35 -14.77 42.14
C VAL A 52 18.65 -14.79 41.31
N ALA A 53 19.63 -14.10 41.89
CA ALA A 53 21.00 -13.86 41.51
C ALA A 53 21.95 -15.07 41.68
N ALA A 54 23.06 -15.06 40.93
CA ALA A 54 24.37 -15.53 41.40
C ALA A 54 25.53 -14.93 40.58
N LYS A 55 26.66 -14.80 41.27
CA LYS A 55 27.82 -13.94 41.06
C LYS A 55 29.04 -14.78 40.64
N ALA A 56 29.89 -14.32 39.73
CA ALA A 56 31.28 -14.80 39.60
C ALA A 56 32.20 -13.84 38.81
N THR A 57 32.80 -12.91 39.55
CA THR A 57 34.24 -12.59 39.69
C THR A 57 35.20 -12.56 38.46
N THR A 58 35.61 -11.32 38.15
CA THR A 58 36.92 -10.74 37.73
C THR A 58 38.20 -11.58 37.59
N THR A 59 39.04 -11.22 36.60
CA THR A 59 40.47 -10.75 36.64
C THR A 59 41.05 -10.82 35.21
N GLY A 60 41.86 -9.93 34.61
CA GLY A 60 42.57 -8.68 34.91
C GLY A 60 43.18 -8.19 33.56
N ALA A 61 43.18 -6.88 33.23
CA ALA A 61 44.34 -5.96 33.23
C ALA A 61 45.63 -6.52 32.56
N ALA A 62 46.40 -5.86 31.66
CA ALA A 62 46.51 -4.47 31.21
C ALA A 62 47.43 -4.36 29.96
N THR A 63 47.15 -3.36 29.11
CA THR A 63 48.01 -2.33 28.44
C THR A 63 49.56 -2.42 28.57
N LYS A 64 50.47 -1.94 27.67
CA LYS A 64 50.51 -1.21 26.36
C LYS A 64 52.01 -0.97 25.99
N ILE A 65 52.33 -0.64 24.72
CA ILE A 65 53.49 0.18 24.19
C ILE A 65 54.87 -0.55 24.12
N LYS A 66 55.78 -0.45 23.11
CA LYS A 66 56.26 0.62 22.19
C LYS A 66 57.00 0.08 20.92
N SER A 67 57.17 1.01 19.98
CA SER A 67 57.83 1.02 18.66
C SER A 67 59.26 0.48 18.50
N VAL A 68 59.60 0.01 17.29
CA VAL A 68 60.89 0.29 16.59
C VAL A 68 60.63 0.38 15.07
N ASP A 69 61.22 1.41 14.45
CA ASP A 69 61.17 1.78 13.03
C ASP A 69 62.44 1.29 12.30
N GLY A 70 62.36 0.97 11.00
CA GLY A 70 63.53 0.47 10.23
C GLY A 70 63.24 0.07 8.77
N ARG A 71 63.41 1.02 7.84
CA ARG A 71 63.32 0.93 6.36
C ARG A 71 64.16 -0.19 5.71
N ARG A 72 63.62 -0.86 4.67
CA ARG A 72 64.01 -0.68 3.24
C ARG A 72 63.09 -1.47 2.27
N CYS A 73 62.81 -0.86 1.12
CA CYS A 73 61.93 -1.32 0.04
C CYS A 73 62.48 -2.50 -0.77
N THR A 74 61.59 -3.40 -1.21
CA THR A 74 61.61 -3.99 -2.56
C THR A 74 60.17 -4.11 -3.07
N ALA A 75 59.90 -3.45 -4.20
CA ALA A 75 58.62 -3.51 -4.89
C ALA A 75 58.51 -4.83 -5.67
N THR A 76 57.54 -5.66 -5.32
CA THR A 76 56.99 -6.68 -6.22
C THR A 76 55.53 -6.33 -6.49
N ARG A 77 55.28 -5.90 -7.72
CA ARG A 77 53.93 -5.68 -8.27
C ARG A 77 53.20 -7.01 -8.32
N SER A 78 52.29 -7.28 -7.38
CA SER A 78 51.23 -8.27 -7.57
C SER A 78 50.00 -7.58 -8.18
N ALA A 79 49.96 -7.56 -9.50
CA ALA A 79 48.73 -7.33 -10.23
C ALA A 79 47.89 -8.61 -10.12
N GLY A 80 46.80 -8.60 -9.35
CA GLY A 80 45.91 -9.76 -9.30
C GLY A 80 45.02 -9.85 -8.06
N THR A 81 44.18 -8.85 -7.81
CA THR A 81 43.07 -9.00 -6.83
C THR A 81 41.89 -8.05 -7.09
N ARG A 82 41.97 -7.21 -8.13
CA ARG A 82 40.96 -6.18 -8.42
C ARG A 82 39.82 -6.66 -9.34
N SER A 83 39.92 -7.89 -9.88
CA SER A 83 38.96 -8.47 -10.83
C SER A 83 37.90 -9.36 -10.17
N GLN A 84 38.24 -10.02 -9.05
CA GLN A 84 37.26 -10.89 -8.36
C GLN A 84 36.13 -10.09 -7.69
N SER A 85 36.38 -8.84 -7.28
CA SER A 85 35.38 -8.01 -6.60
C SER A 85 34.36 -7.35 -7.53
N THR A 86 34.65 -7.23 -8.82
CA THR A 86 33.68 -6.76 -9.83
C THR A 86 32.87 -7.92 -10.39
N ALA A 87 33.51 -9.07 -10.62
CA ALA A 87 32.79 -10.30 -10.99
C ALA A 87 31.85 -10.78 -9.88
N PHE A 88 32.25 -10.69 -8.61
CA PHE A 88 31.37 -11.01 -7.48
C PHE A 88 30.17 -10.08 -7.37
N ARG A 89 30.34 -8.77 -7.59
CA ARG A 89 29.24 -7.80 -7.60
C ARG A 89 28.25 -8.07 -8.74
N ARG A 90 28.76 -8.28 -9.96
CA ARG A 90 27.92 -8.67 -11.10
C ARG A 90 27.16 -9.97 -10.86
N ASN A 91 27.83 -10.98 -10.29
CA ASN A 91 27.16 -12.24 -9.96
C ASN A 91 26.09 -12.06 -8.88
N LEU A 92 26.27 -11.12 -7.95
CA LEU A 92 25.27 -10.78 -6.93
C LEU A 92 24.08 -10.04 -7.56
N GLU A 93 24.35 -9.03 -8.38
CA GLU A 93 23.34 -8.29 -9.17
C GLU A 93 22.54 -9.24 -10.07
N ASP A 94 23.22 -10.15 -10.79
CA ASP A 94 22.58 -11.17 -11.64
C ASP A 94 21.71 -12.13 -10.81
N LEU A 95 22.14 -12.48 -9.60
CA LEU A 95 21.40 -13.37 -8.71
C LEU A 95 20.18 -12.66 -8.08
N GLU A 96 20.33 -11.40 -7.69
CA GLU A 96 19.24 -10.53 -7.24
C GLU A 96 18.21 -10.34 -8.35
N LYS A 97 18.67 -10.08 -9.57
CA LYS A 97 17.80 -9.98 -10.75
C LYS A 97 17.07 -11.28 -11.02
N GLN A 98 17.77 -12.42 -11.05
CA GLN A 98 17.15 -13.74 -11.21
C GLN A 98 16.14 -14.05 -10.10
N PHE A 99 16.42 -13.61 -8.87
CA PHE A 99 15.50 -13.77 -7.75
C PHE A 99 14.25 -12.89 -7.92
N ASN A 100 14.42 -11.62 -8.30
CA ASN A 100 13.31 -10.69 -8.56
C ASN A 100 12.44 -11.16 -9.73
N ASP A 101 13.05 -11.56 -10.85
CA ASP A 101 12.35 -12.13 -12.02
C ASP A 101 11.60 -13.43 -11.67
N ALA A 102 12.14 -14.22 -10.72
CA ALA A 102 11.49 -15.44 -10.24
C ALA A 102 10.37 -15.15 -9.23
N MET A 103 10.40 -14.03 -8.51
CA MET A 103 9.36 -13.63 -7.56
C MET A 103 8.22 -12.87 -8.24
N GLU A 104 8.52 -12.07 -9.26
CA GLU A 104 7.54 -11.30 -10.03
C GLU A 104 7.77 -11.43 -11.54
N ALA A 105 6.75 -11.93 -12.23
CA ALA A 105 6.77 -11.95 -13.69
C ALA A 105 6.86 -10.52 -14.26
N SER A 106 7.62 -10.37 -15.35
CA SER A 106 7.67 -9.14 -16.13
C SER A 106 6.27 -8.71 -16.55
N GLU A 107 5.99 -7.43 -16.43
CA GLU A 107 4.72 -6.84 -16.84
C GLU A 107 4.73 -6.59 -18.35
N ASP A 108 3.76 -7.16 -19.07
CA ASP A 108 3.61 -6.91 -20.50
C ASP A 108 3.24 -5.44 -20.75
N GLU A 109 3.81 -4.80 -21.77
CA GLU A 109 3.55 -3.39 -22.08
C GLU A 109 2.05 -3.09 -22.28
N GLU A 110 1.29 -4.05 -22.82
CA GLU A 110 -0.16 -3.94 -23.00
C GLU A 110 -0.93 -3.85 -21.66
N GLU A 111 -0.37 -4.41 -20.59
CA GLU A 111 -0.93 -4.37 -19.25
C GLU A 111 -0.51 -3.13 -18.46
N THR A 112 0.43 -2.34 -18.96
CA THR A 112 0.88 -1.10 -18.31
C THR A 112 -0.04 0.09 -18.64
N VAL A 113 0.19 1.21 -17.97
CA VAL A 113 -0.50 2.49 -18.30
C VAL A 113 0.04 3.17 -19.55
N MET A 114 1.01 2.57 -20.27
CA MET A 114 1.30 2.94 -21.66
C MET A 114 0.06 2.70 -22.54
N ASN A 115 -0.69 1.63 -22.27
CA ASN A 115 -1.93 1.32 -22.97
C ASN A 115 -3.06 2.26 -22.51
N ALA A 116 -3.67 2.97 -23.47
CA ALA A 116 -4.76 3.90 -23.20
C ALA A 116 -6.00 3.23 -22.60
N THR A 117 -6.28 1.98 -22.97
CA THR A 117 -7.40 1.20 -22.42
C THR A 117 -7.16 0.87 -20.96
N THR A 118 -5.94 0.43 -20.62
CA THR A 118 -5.53 0.17 -19.23
C THR A 118 -5.61 1.43 -18.38
N MET A 119 -5.05 2.54 -18.86
CA MET A 119 -5.19 3.85 -18.21
C MET A 119 -6.65 4.24 -17.98
N THR A 120 -7.55 3.96 -18.94
CA THR A 120 -8.98 4.25 -18.80
C THR A 120 -9.61 3.40 -17.70
N LYS A 121 -9.27 2.11 -17.59
CA LYS A 121 -9.77 1.23 -16.51
C LYS A 121 -9.40 1.79 -15.14
N TYR A 122 -8.13 2.18 -14.95
CA TYR A 122 -7.66 2.82 -13.72
C TYR A 122 -8.41 4.12 -13.41
N LYS A 123 -8.57 5.01 -14.41
CA LYS A 123 -9.27 6.29 -14.24
C LYS A 123 -10.74 6.13 -13.87
N GLU A 124 -11.47 5.21 -14.49
CA GLU A 124 -12.88 4.98 -14.16
C GLU A 124 -13.06 4.46 -12.73
N CYS A 125 -12.22 3.50 -12.32
CA CYS A 125 -12.21 3.03 -10.94
C CYS A 125 -11.81 4.14 -9.96
N GLY A 126 -10.82 4.97 -10.33
CA GLY A 126 -10.35 6.07 -9.49
C GLY A 126 -11.45 7.10 -9.21
N ARG A 127 -12.24 7.46 -10.23
CA ARG A 127 -13.41 8.35 -10.05
C ARG A 127 -14.48 7.77 -9.13
N ILE A 128 -14.68 6.46 -9.15
CA ILE A 128 -15.60 5.80 -8.21
C ILE A 128 -15.07 5.95 -6.78
N VAL A 129 -13.79 5.66 -6.56
CA VAL A 129 -13.15 5.78 -5.23
C VAL A 129 -13.25 7.20 -4.70
N ASP A 130 -12.92 8.22 -5.49
CA ASP A 130 -13.01 9.62 -5.06
C ASP A 130 -14.46 10.02 -4.72
N ALA A 131 -15.42 9.65 -5.57
CA ALA A 131 -16.83 9.95 -5.31
C ALA A 131 -17.34 9.32 -4.00
N VAL A 132 -16.91 8.09 -3.71
CA VAL A 132 -17.29 7.38 -2.47
C VAL A 132 -16.59 8.00 -1.26
N LEU A 133 -15.31 8.38 -1.36
CA LEU A 133 -14.60 9.09 -0.30
C LEU A 133 -15.27 10.43 0.04
N ASP A 134 -15.72 11.18 -0.97
CA ASP A 134 -16.42 12.45 -0.76
C ASP A 134 -17.78 12.24 -0.07
N GLN A 135 -18.54 11.21 -0.48
CA GLN A 135 -19.79 10.84 0.18
C GLN A 135 -19.58 10.42 1.64
N LEU A 136 -18.58 9.56 1.90
CA LEU A 136 -18.26 9.10 3.25
C LEU A 136 -17.78 10.26 4.14
N ALA A 137 -16.94 11.16 3.60
CA ALA A 137 -16.48 12.35 4.31
C ALA A 137 -17.66 13.25 4.71
N ALA A 138 -18.62 13.45 3.81
CA ALA A 138 -19.83 14.22 4.11
C ALA A 138 -20.73 13.52 5.16
N ALA A 139 -20.75 12.20 5.18
CA ALA A 139 -21.51 11.40 6.14
C ALA A 139 -20.83 11.26 7.52
N CYS A 140 -19.57 11.69 7.67
CA CYS A 140 -18.84 11.71 8.94
C CYS A 140 -19.30 12.87 9.86
N VAL A 141 -20.50 12.72 10.41
CA VAL A 141 -21.12 13.66 11.36
C VAL A 141 -21.23 13.07 12.77
N PRO A 142 -21.31 13.89 13.83
CA PRO A 142 -21.55 13.40 15.18
C PRO A 142 -22.80 12.51 15.25
N GLY A 143 -22.69 11.36 15.91
CA GLY A 143 -23.76 10.37 16.02
C GLY A 143 -23.78 9.30 14.91
N ALA A 144 -23.04 9.48 13.81
CA ALA A 144 -22.92 8.46 12.77
C ALA A 144 -22.18 7.21 13.31
N ASN A 145 -22.60 6.02 12.89
CA ASN A 145 -21.98 4.75 13.28
C ASN A 145 -21.02 4.25 12.18
N THR A 146 -19.79 3.88 12.55
CA THR A 146 -18.78 3.41 11.58
C THR A 146 -19.21 2.18 10.79
N LYS A 147 -20.01 1.26 11.36
CA LYS A 147 -20.58 0.13 10.64
C LYS A 147 -21.45 0.57 9.47
N THR A 148 -22.36 1.50 9.73
CA THR A 148 -23.29 2.03 8.72
C THR A 148 -22.54 2.73 7.60
N LEU A 149 -21.49 3.48 7.94
CA LEU A 149 -20.60 4.11 6.96
C LEU A 149 -19.87 3.06 6.10
N CYS A 150 -19.34 2.00 6.71
CA CYS A 150 -18.68 0.92 5.97
C CYS A 150 -19.62 0.20 5.00
N ASP A 151 -20.85 -0.11 5.41
CA ASP A 151 -21.84 -0.73 4.52
C ASP A 151 -22.22 0.18 3.36
N ALA A 152 -22.48 1.46 3.65
CA ALA A 152 -22.84 2.44 2.63
C ALA A 152 -21.73 2.60 1.57
N GLY A 153 -20.46 2.64 1.99
CA GLY A 153 -19.33 2.70 1.06
C GLY A 153 -19.21 1.47 0.16
N ASP A 154 -19.33 0.26 0.74
CA ASP A 154 -19.27 -0.99 -0.03
C ASP A 154 -20.43 -1.10 -1.04
N GLU A 155 -21.64 -0.72 -0.63
CA GLU A 155 -22.84 -0.72 -1.47
C GLU A 155 -22.72 0.27 -2.64
N GLU A 156 -22.23 1.47 -2.38
CA GLU A 156 -22.06 2.50 -3.40
C GLU A 156 -21.00 2.10 -4.44
N ILE A 157 -19.86 1.55 -4.00
CA ILE A 157 -18.83 1.01 -4.91
C ILE A 157 -19.43 -0.09 -5.79
N ALA A 158 -20.10 -1.07 -5.17
CA ALA A 158 -20.71 -2.17 -5.89
C ALA A 158 -21.77 -1.69 -6.89
N SER A 159 -22.54 -0.66 -6.54
CA SER A 159 -23.54 -0.04 -7.42
C SER A 159 -22.89 0.61 -8.64
N ARG A 160 -21.89 1.48 -8.43
CA ARG A 160 -21.21 2.21 -9.51
C ARG A 160 -20.45 1.29 -10.46
N LEU A 161 -19.83 0.22 -9.95
CA LEU A 161 -19.09 -0.74 -10.78
C LEU A 161 -19.98 -1.52 -11.75
N LYS A 162 -21.25 -1.79 -11.42
CA LYS A 162 -22.16 -2.61 -12.25
C LYS A 162 -22.32 -2.07 -13.68
N GLY A 163 -22.30 -0.74 -13.85
CA GLY A 163 -22.49 -0.07 -15.13
C GLY A 163 -21.24 0.05 -16.01
N LEU A 164 -20.05 -0.15 -15.45
CA LEU A 164 -18.79 0.07 -16.16
C LEU A 164 -18.43 -1.12 -17.05
N PHE A 165 -18.11 -0.92 -18.33
CA PHE A 165 -17.59 -1.95 -19.24
C PHE A 165 -18.43 -3.24 -19.29
N VAL A 166 -19.76 -3.11 -19.37
CA VAL A 166 -20.68 -4.26 -19.36
C VAL A 166 -20.55 -5.15 -20.60
N LYS A 167 -20.33 -4.53 -21.76
CA LYS A 167 -20.23 -5.21 -23.07
C LYS A 167 -18.79 -5.58 -23.43
N THR A 168 -17.81 -5.03 -22.73
CA THR A 168 -16.39 -5.28 -22.97
C THR A 168 -16.01 -6.66 -22.45
N LYS A 169 -15.20 -7.36 -23.22
CA LYS A 169 -14.68 -8.69 -22.89
C LYS A 169 -13.16 -8.65 -22.84
N ASP A 170 -12.58 -9.55 -22.07
CA ASP A 170 -11.13 -9.78 -22.07
C ASP A 170 -10.70 -10.54 -23.34
N ALA A 171 -9.38 -10.77 -23.47
CA ALA A 171 -8.81 -11.51 -24.59
C ALA A 171 -9.37 -12.95 -24.73
N ALA A 172 -9.88 -13.53 -23.64
CA ALA A 172 -10.52 -14.85 -23.62
C ALA A 172 -12.03 -14.80 -23.91
N GLY A 173 -12.59 -13.62 -24.23
CA GLY A 173 -14.01 -13.45 -24.52
C GLY A 173 -14.93 -13.48 -23.27
N LYS A 174 -14.35 -13.47 -22.07
CA LYS A 174 -15.08 -13.43 -20.80
C LYS A 174 -15.35 -11.98 -20.40
N ARG A 175 -16.44 -11.76 -19.65
CA ARG A 175 -16.74 -10.43 -19.10
C ARG A 175 -15.63 -10.00 -18.15
N LEU A 176 -15.23 -8.74 -18.23
CA LEU A 176 -14.24 -8.18 -17.32
C LEU A 176 -14.67 -8.37 -15.87
N ALA A 177 -13.77 -8.93 -15.07
CA ALA A 177 -13.94 -9.02 -13.63
C ALA A 177 -13.94 -7.62 -13.01
N ARG A 178 -14.74 -7.40 -11.97
CA ARG A 178 -14.83 -6.11 -11.28
C ARG A 178 -15.32 -6.34 -9.87
N GLY A 179 -14.87 -5.51 -8.94
CA GLY A 179 -15.21 -5.66 -7.54
C GLY A 179 -14.51 -4.65 -6.66
N ILE A 180 -14.67 -4.86 -5.36
CA ILE A 180 -13.97 -4.12 -4.32
C ILE A 180 -12.53 -4.64 -4.25
N SER A 181 -11.54 -3.75 -4.31
CA SER A 181 -10.12 -4.08 -4.09
C SER A 181 -9.72 -3.83 -2.64
N TYR A 182 -10.45 -2.94 -1.93
CA TYR A 182 -10.27 -2.72 -0.51
C TYR A 182 -11.63 -2.37 0.13
N PRO A 183 -12.16 -3.23 1.02
CA PRO A 183 -13.41 -2.98 1.72
C PRO A 183 -13.39 -1.66 2.47
N THR A 184 -14.54 -0.99 2.51
CA THR A 184 -14.68 0.24 3.27
C THR A 184 -14.37 -0.01 4.73
N ASN A 185 -13.40 0.75 5.23
CA ASN A 185 -13.01 0.74 6.63
C ASN A 185 -12.88 2.18 7.13
N VAL A 186 -13.34 2.38 8.36
CA VAL A 186 -13.48 3.69 9.00
C VAL A 186 -12.82 3.61 10.37
N SER A 187 -11.59 4.07 10.45
CA SER A 187 -10.77 4.04 11.66
C SER A 187 -10.84 5.39 12.38
N VAL A 188 -11.01 5.38 13.71
CA VAL A 188 -11.23 6.59 14.52
C VAL A 188 -10.06 6.83 15.48
N ASN A 189 -9.62 8.09 15.59
CA ASN A 189 -8.60 8.59 16.52
C ASN A 189 -7.29 7.77 16.51
N GLU A 190 -7.04 6.96 17.55
CA GLU A 190 -5.84 6.14 17.72
C GLU A 190 -5.78 4.95 16.75
N ILE A 191 -6.91 4.54 16.17
CA ILE A 191 -6.98 3.43 15.21
C ILE A 191 -6.48 3.92 13.85
N LEU A 192 -5.55 3.18 13.27
CA LEU A 192 -4.87 3.49 12.02
C LEU A 192 -5.66 3.02 10.78
N CYS A 193 -6.06 1.75 10.75
CA CYS A 193 -6.61 1.10 9.55
C CYS A 193 -7.43 -0.15 9.90
N ASN A 194 -8.12 -0.70 8.88
CA ASN A 194 -8.79 -2.01 8.89
C ASN A 194 -9.99 -2.16 9.85
N ASP A 195 -10.48 -1.06 10.42
CA ASP A 195 -11.68 -1.08 11.24
C ASP A 195 -12.93 -1.11 10.36
N SER A 196 -13.42 -2.31 10.07
CA SER A 196 -14.67 -2.55 9.33
C SER A 196 -15.56 -3.49 10.15
N PRO A 197 -16.34 -2.97 11.11
CA PRO A 197 -17.13 -3.79 12.03
C PRO A 197 -18.10 -4.73 11.29
N TYR A 198 -18.41 -5.90 11.86
CA TYR A 198 -19.42 -6.80 11.29
C TYR A 198 -20.83 -6.51 11.81
N ARG A 199 -20.94 -6.05 13.06
CA ARG A 199 -22.20 -5.73 13.71
C ARG A 199 -22.25 -4.25 14.07
N VAL A 200 -23.45 -3.71 14.25
CA VAL A 200 -23.64 -2.27 14.52
C VAL A 200 -23.10 -1.91 15.91
N GLU A 201 -23.24 -2.83 16.87
CA GLU A 201 -22.71 -2.72 18.23
C GLU A 201 -21.18 -2.77 18.32
N ASP A 202 -20.51 -3.36 17.32
CA ASP A 202 -19.05 -3.35 17.21
C ASP A 202 -18.55 -2.01 16.60
N GLY A 203 -19.46 -1.21 16.05
CA GLY A 203 -19.18 0.08 15.44
C GLY A 203 -18.98 1.19 16.45
N THR A 204 -18.10 2.14 16.10
CA THR A 204 -17.85 3.35 16.89
C THR A 204 -18.89 4.41 16.51
N ILE A 205 -19.49 5.07 17.49
CA ILE A 205 -20.31 6.26 17.27
C ILE A 205 -19.40 7.48 17.22
N LEU A 206 -19.41 8.19 16.09
CA LEU A 206 -18.58 9.37 15.86
C LEU A 206 -18.99 10.53 16.77
N LYS A 207 -18.00 11.27 17.26
CA LYS A 207 -18.16 12.44 18.13
C LYS A 207 -17.55 13.66 17.45
N ASP A 208 -18.02 14.85 17.85
CA ASP A 208 -17.41 16.10 17.42
C ASP A 208 -15.93 16.14 17.81
N GLY A 209 -15.08 16.51 16.85
CA GLY A 209 -13.63 16.53 16.99
C GLY A 209 -12.92 15.20 16.78
N ASP A 210 -13.63 14.11 16.48
CA ASP A 210 -12.98 12.83 16.13
C ASP A 210 -12.20 12.95 14.82
N VAL A 211 -10.99 12.39 14.80
CA VAL A 211 -10.16 12.27 13.60
C VAL A 211 -10.44 10.92 12.95
N VAL A 212 -11.04 10.92 11.76
CA VAL A 212 -11.55 9.73 11.08
C VAL A 212 -10.75 9.47 9.82
N LYS A 213 -10.26 8.24 9.66
CA LYS A 213 -9.54 7.77 8.47
C LYS A 213 -10.48 6.88 7.67
N LEU A 214 -10.80 7.32 6.46
CA LEU A 214 -11.62 6.61 5.49
C LEU A 214 -10.70 5.90 4.51
N HIS A 215 -10.94 4.63 4.20
CA HIS A 215 -10.18 3.91 3.19
C HIS A 215 -11.10 2.99 2.39
N VAL A 216 -11.03 3.12 1.07
CA VAL A 216 -11.82 2.34 0.11
C VAL A 216 -11.01 2.03 -1.13
N GLY A 217 -11.40 0.98 -1.85
CA GLY A 217 -10.77 0.62 -3.13
C GLY A 217 -11.67 -0.24 -4.02
N CYS A 218 -11.50 -0.10 -5.33
CA CYS A 218 -12.12 -0.98 -6.31
C CYS A 218 -11.12 -1.41 -7.40
N HIS A 219 -11.50 -2.43 -8.18
CA HIS A 219 -10.73 -2.86 -9.34
C HIS A 219 -11.63 -3.14 -10.54
N LEU A 220 -11.04 -3.02 -11.72
CA LEU A 220 -11.63 -3.45 -12.98
C LEU A 220 -10.59 -4.24 -13.77
N ASP A 221 -10.97 -5.43 -14.20
CA ASP A 221 -10.12 -6.37 -14.94
C ASP A 221 -8.79 -6.69 -14.26
N GLY A 222 -8.80 -6.63 -12.92
CA GLY A 222 -7.63 -6.87 -12.10
C GLY A 222 -6.73 -5.66 -11.86
N TYR A 223 -7.03 -4.50 -12.45
CA TYR A 223 -6.31 -3.24 -12.20
C TYR A 223 -6.91 -2.53 -10.97
N PRO A 224 -6.22 -2.50 -9.81
CA PRO A 224 -6.80 -1.97 -8.60
C PRO A 224 -6.46 -0.49 -8.40
N VAL A 225 -7.37 0.22 -7.75
CA VAL A 225 -7.12 1.53 -7.17
C VAL A 225 -7.66 1.54 -5.74
N SER A 226 -6.96 2.24 -4.87
CA SER A 226 -7.39 2.49 -3.50
C SER A 226 -6.90 3.85 -3.04
N ALA A 227 -7.63 4.44 -2.10
CA ALA A 227 -7.22 5.69 -1.50
C ALA A 227 -7.76 5.81 -0.07
N ALA A 228 -6.98 6.50 0.76
CA ALA A 228 -7.35 6.81 2.13
C ALA A 228 -7.31 8.31 2.37
N ARG A 229 -8.24 8.82 3.17
CA ARG A 229 -8.34 10.23 3.52
C ARG A 229 -8.64 10.37 5.01
N THR A 230 -7.94 11.29 5.67
CA THR A 230 -8.28 11.69 7.04
C THR A 230 -9.16 12.92 7.03
N VAL A 231 -10.25 12.88 7.79
CA VAL A 231 -11.20 13.97 8.00
C VAL A 231 -11.40 14.22 9.50
N VAL A 232 -11.88 15.40 9.87
CA VAL A 232 -12.26 15.72 11.26
C VAL A 232 -13.77 15.88 11.31
N VAL A 233 -14.40 15.15 12.22
CA VAL A 233 -15.84 15.24 12.44
C VAL A 233 -16.14 16.59 13.07
N THR A 234 -17.03 17.36 12.44
CA THR A 234 -17.43 18.67 12.93
C THR A 234 -18.96 18.79 12.93
N THR A 235 -19.49 19.45 13.95
CA THR A 235 -20.93 19.77 14.09
C THR A 235 -21.43 20.74 13.00
N ARG A 236 -20.54 21.46 12.32
CA ARG A 236 -20.85 22.39 11.25
C ARG A 236 -20.39 21.76 9.94
N ALA A 237 -21.31 21.45 9.03
CA ALA A 237 -20.95 21.02 7.68
C ALA A 237 -19.89 21.97 7.11
N ALA A 238 -18.82 21.42 6.54
CA ALA A 238 -17.71 22.20 6.00
C ALA A 238 -18.26 23.34 5.12
N PRO A 239 -17.93 24.61 5.39
CA PRO A 239 -18.33 25.68 4.50
C PRO A 239 -17.55 25.50 3.20
N THR A 240 -18.27 25.22 2.12
CA THR A 240 -17.78 25.49 0.77
C THR A 240 -17.26 26.93 0.73
N ALA A 241 -16.11 27.11 0.09
CA ALA A 241 -15.34 28.33 0.03
C ALA A 241 -16.15 29.65 0.02
N MET A 242 -15.56 30.63 0.72
CA MET A 242 -15.97 32.03 0.88
C MET A 242 -17.11 32.27 1.87
N GLU A 243 -16.73 32.74 3.06
CA GLU A 243 -17.24 34.00 3.61
C GLU A 243 -16.34 34.40 4.78
N SER A 244 -15.79 35.61 4.67
CA SER A 244 -15.21 36.38 5.75
C SER A 244 -16.32 36.77 6.70
N ASP A 245 -16.25 36.39 7.97
CA ASP A 245 -16.93 37.15 9.02
C ASP A 245 -16.25 36.96 10.38
N GLU A 246 -16.34 38.04 11.13
CA GLU A 246 -15.56 38.43 12.29
C GLU A 246 -15.84 37.62 13.56
N GLU A 247 -14.94 37.82 14.53
CA GLU A 247 -14.83 37.16 15.83
C GLU A 247 -16.11 37.12 16.66
N GLU A 248 -16.36 35.96 17.29
CA GLU A 248 -17.05 35.93 18.58
C GLU A 248 -16.19 35.13 19.58
N ALA A 249 -15.70 35.80 20.63
CA ALA A 249 -14.76 35.25 21.60
C ALA A 249 -15.41 34.21 22.53
N PRO A 250 -14.81 33.02 22.77
CA PRO A 250 -15.35 32.10 23.75
C PRO A 250 -14.88 32.45 25.17
N LYS A 251 -15.84 32.41 26.11
CA LYS A 251 -15.64 32.62 27.54
C LYS A 251 -14.60 31.65 28.11
N LYS A 252 -13.62 32.20 28.84
CA LYS A 252 -12.56 31.48 29.54
C LYS A 252 -13.14 30.54 30.61
N SER A 253 -13.17 29.24 30.33
CA SER A 253 -13.22 28.21 31.39
C SER A 253 -11.78 27.90 31.83
N SER A 254 -11.35 28.48 32.94
CA SER A 254 -10.02 28.22 33.51
C SER A 254 -9.96 26.82 34.12
N GLY A 255 -9.16 25.93 33.53
CA GLY A 255 -8.87 24.61 34.11
C GLY A 255 -8.36 23.52 33.15
N MET A 256 -7.83 23.83 31.96
CA MET A 256 -7.67 22.84 30.88
C MET A 256 -6.34 22.90 30.10
N THR A 257 -5.23 23.26 30.76
CA THR A 257 -3.92 23.47 30.10
C THR A 257 -3.29 22.19 29.51
N GLY A 258 -3.75 20.99 29.90
CA GLY A 258 -3.28 19.72 29.33
C GLY A 258 -4.10 19.18 28.14
N MET A 259 -5.33 19.65 27.93
CA MET A 259 -6.21 19.15 26.85
C MET A 259 -6.02 19.90 25.53
N SER A 260 -5.46 21.11 25.59
CA SER A 260 -5.16 21.93 24.41
C SER A 260 -3.96 21.40 23.63
N SER A 261 -2.93 20.90 24.30
CA SER A 261 -1.71 20.38 23.66
C SER A 261 -1.97 19.10 22.85
N SER A 262 -2.83 18.20 23.36
CA SER A 262 -3.22 16.96 22.68
C SER A 262 -4.00 17.22 21.37
N ARG A 263 -4.90 18.23 21.35
CA ARG A 263 -5.69 18.56 20.16
C ARG A 263 -4.86 19.24 19.08
N THR A 264 -3.99 20.18 19.44
CA THR A 264 -3.07 20.80 18.49
C THR A 264 -2.08 19.79 17.90
N ALA A 265 -1.65 18.80 18.68
CA ALA A 265 -0.83 17.70 18.19
C ALA A 265 -1.56 16.86 17.13
N ALA A 266 -2.89 16.71 17.21
CA ALA A 266 -3.67 16.04 16.16
C ALA A 266 -3.63 16.83 14.83
N GLY A 267 -3.66 18.16 14.87
CA GLY A 267 -3.49 19.01 13.69
C GLY A 267 -2.15 18.82 13.00
N ASN A 268 -1.06 18.78 13.77
CA ASN A 268 0.27 18.52 13.23
C ASN A 268 0.36 17.16 12.54
N VAL A 269 -0.29 16.12 13.09
CA VAL A 269 -0.33 14.77 12.50
C VAL A 269 -1.10 14.75 11.17
N ILE A 270 -2.24 15.44 11.12
CA ILE A 270 -3.07 15.54 9.91
C ILE A 270 -2.30 16.27 8.80
N GLU A 271 -1.71 17.42 9.12
CA GLU A 271 -0.95 18.20 8.13
C GLU A 271 0.33 17.48 7.69
N ALA A 272 1.06 16.83 8.61
CA ALA A 272 2.21 16.02 8.23
C ALA A 272 1.86 14.92 7.22
N ALA A 273 0.76 14.20 7.45
CA ALA A 273 0.30 13.16 6.54
C ALA A 273 -0.15 13.73 5.18
N ARG A 274 -0.86 14.87 5.17
CA ARG A 274 -1.29 15.55 3.94
C ARG A 274 -0.10 16.04 3.12
N VAL A 275 0.82 16.76 3.76
CA VAL A 275 2.03 17.33 3.12
C VAL A 275 2.98 16.23 2.66
N ALA A 276 3.17 15.17 3.44
CA ALA A 276 4.02 14.06 3.04
C ALA A 276 3.48 13.39 1.78
N LEU A 277 2.18 13.10 1.69
CA LEU A 277 1.60 12.52 0.49
C LEU A 277 1.77 13.45 -0.73
N LEU A 278 1.52 14.76 -0.56
CA LEU A 278 1.78 15.74 -1.62
C LEU A 278 3.24 15.67 -2.09
N ALA A 279 4.19 15.76 -1.15
CA ALA A 279 5.62 15.73 -1.44
C ALA A 279 6.03 14.44 -2.15
N MET A 280 5.52 13.28 -1.71
CA MET A 280 5.73 11.99 -2.37
C MET A 280 5.26 12.01 -3.83
N ILE A 281 4.06 12.53 -4.11
CA ILE A 281 3.52 12.62 -5.48
C ILE A 281 4.41 13.52 -6.36
N HIS A 282 4.94 14.62 -5.83
CA HIS A 282 5.85 15.51 -6.57
C HIS A 282 7.22 14.88 -6.83
N ALA A 283 7.71 14.05 -5.90
CA ALA A 283 8.97 13.32 -5.98
C ALA A 283 8.93 12.12 -6.93
N LEU A 284 7.78 11.45 -7.03
CA LEU A 284 7.63 10.20 -7.77
C LEU A 284 7.82 10.40 -9.28
N ARG A 285 8.99 10.05 -9.81
CA ARG A 285 9.36 10.21 -11.23
C ARG A 285 10.30 9.09 -11.66
N PRO A 286 10.40 8.78 -12.97
CA PRO A 286 11.39 7.86 -13.49
C PRO A 286 12.80 8.18 -12.95
N GLY A 287 13.49 7.17 -12.44
CA GLY A 287 14.81 7.27 -11.81
C GLY A 287 14.81 7.78 -10.35
N ALA A 288 13.65 8.06 -9.75
CA ALA A 288 13.59 8.39 -8.32
C ALA A 288 13.78 7.12 -7.48
N LEU A 289 14.69 7.18 -6.50
CA LEU A 289 14.91 6.08 -5.56
C LEU A 289 13.85 6.08 -4.46
N ASN A 290 13.35 4.88 -4.12
CA ASN A 290 12.41 4.70 -3.01
C ASN A 290 12.98 5.17 -1.65
N ALA A 291 14.29 5.00 -1.43
CA ALA A 291 14.98 5.45 -0.23
C ALA A 291 14.95 6.98 -0.05
N ASP A 292 15.08 7.75 -1.14
CA ASP A 292 15.02 9.22 -1.09
C ASP A 292 13.61 9.71 -0.72
N ILE A 293 12.58 9.02 -1.22
CA ILE A 293 11.19 9.32 -0.85
C ILE A 293 10.93 8.96 0.62
N THR A 294 11.55 7.89 1.13
CA THR A 294 11.51 7.54 2.56
C THR A 294 12.10 8.64 3.43
N ASP A 295 13.25 9.20 3.03
CA ASP A 295 13.89 10.30 3.76
C ASP A 295 13.09 11.60 3.70
N LEU A 296 12.41 11.86 2.57
CA LEU A 296 11.48 12.96 2.43
C LEU A 296 10.30 12.86 3.43
N ILE A 297 9.73 11.66 3.60
CA ILE A 297 8.66 11.42 4.59
C ILE A 297 9.18 11.71 6.00
N ALA A 298 10.40 11.27 6.32
CA ALA A 298 11.03 11.53 7.60
C ALA A 298 11.25 13.04 7.84
N ALA A 299 11.72 13.78 6.82
CA ALA A 299 11.90 15.23 6.90
C ALA A 299 10.60 15.98 7.20
N VAL A 300 9.50 15.60 6.54
CA VAL A 300 8.16 16.16 6.83
C VAL A 300 7.71 15.81 8.25
N GLY A 301 7.89 14.57 8.69
CA GLY A 301 7.57 14.16 10.07
C GLY A 301 8.31 14.96 11.14
N HIS A 302 9.62 15.14 10.95
CA HIS A 302 10.45 15.95 11.86
C HIS A 302 10.00 17.41 11.91
N HIS A 303 9.61 18.00 10.78
CA HIS A 303 9.12 19.37 10.72
C HIS A 303 7.90 19.60 11.62
N TYR A 304 6.95 18.67 11.58
CA TYR A 304 5.72 18.75 12.37
C TYR A 304 5.84 18.17 13.79
N GLY A 305 7.01 17.61 14.15
CA GLY A 305 7.24 16.99 15.46
C GLY A 305 6.43 15.71 15.67
N VAL A 306 6.20 14.91 14.61
CA VAL A 306 5.39 13.69 14.64
C VAL A 306 6.18 12.50 14.10
N GLN A 307 5.73 11.28 14.39
CA GLN A 307 6.40 10.05 13.96
C GLN A 307 5.68 9.40 12.78
N ALA A 308 6.42 9.14 11.70
CA ALA A 308 5.94 8.27 10.63
C ALA A 308 5.75 6.85 11.18
N VAL A 309 4.63 6.23 10.82
CA VAL A 309 4.25 4.91 11.32
C VAL A 309 5.08 3.82 10.62
N GLU A 310 5.70 2.95 11.41
CA GLU A 310 6.44 1.79 10.89
C GLU A 310 5.49 0.74 10.29
N GLY A 311 5.90 0.16 9.16
CA GLY A 311 5.15 -0.87 8.44
C GLY A 311 4.07 -0.34 7.48
N VAL A 312 3.95 0.98 7.30
CA VAL A 312 3.16 1.55 6.19
C VAL A 312 3.99 1.50 4.91
N LEU A 313 3.42 0.89 3.87
CA LEU A 313 4.07 0.65 2.59
C LEU A 313 3.30 1.35 1.47
N SER A 314 4.03 2.06 0.62
CA SER A 314 3.55 2.46 -0.70
C SER A 314 4.06 1.46 -1.72
N SER A 315 3.17 0.70 -2.34
CA SER A 315 3.53 -0.39 -3.26
C SER A 315 3.30 -0.01 -4.71
N ARG A 316 4.15 -0.54 -5.61
CA ARG A 316 3.81 -0.64 -7.03
C ARG A 316 2.64 -1.60 -7.18
N SER A 317 1.71 -1.27 -8.07
CA SER A 317 0.53 -2.08 -8.35
C SER A 317 0.46 -2.45 -9.83
N LYS A 318 0.17 -3.73 -10.10
CA LYS A 318 0.02 -4.30 -11.45
C LYS A 318 -1.33 -5.01 -11.55
N ARG A 319 -1.67 -5.52 -12.73
CA ARG A 319 -2.86 -6.36 -12.93
C ARG A 319 -2.79 -7.60 -12.04
N TRP A 320 -3.78 -7.80 -11.17
CA TRP A 320 -3.86 -8.90 -10.20
C TRP A 320 -2.75 -8.95 -9.13
N VAL A 321 -1.93 -7.91 -9.05
CA VAL A 321 -0.85 -7.78 -8.05
C VAL A 321 -1.03 -6.43 -7.36
N PRO A 322 -1.88 -6.35 -6.31
CA PRO A 322 -2.08 -5.10 -5.58
C PRO A 322 -0.81 -4.64 -4.85
N ASP A 323 -0.05 -5.60 -4.31
CA ASP A 323 1.16 -5.34 -3.53
C ASP A 323 2.35 -6.03 -4.20
N SER A 324 3.11 -5.27 -4.98
CA SER A 324 4.40 -5.69 -5.54
C SER A 324 5.52 -5.63 -4.50
N ILE A 325 6.65 -6.27 -4.78
CA ILE A 325 7.91 -6.22 -4.04
C ILE A 325 8.48 -4.80 -4.04
N ASP A 326 8.35 -4.09 -5.16
CA ASP A 326 8.79 -2.69 -5.28
C ASP A 326 7.91 -1.82 -4.38
N CYS A 327 8.49 -1.30 -3.31
CA CYS A 327 7.77 -0.49 -2.35
C CYS A 327 8.64 0.59 -1.70
N ILE A 328 7.97 1.64 -1.24
CA ILE A 328 8.53 2.73 -0.43
C ILE A 328 8.02 2.55 0.99
N ILE A 329 8.93 2.50 1.95
CA ILE A 329 8.60 2.44 3.38
C ILE A 329 8.39 3.85 3.93
N ALA A 330 7.46 4.03 4.87
CA ALA A 330 7.23 5.35 5.47
C ALA A 330 8.39 5.83 6.36
N ARG A 331 9.28 4.92 6.78
CA ARG A 331 10.44 5.20 7.61
C ARG A 331 11.49 4.10 7.46
N ARG A 332 12.77 4.47 7.45
CA ARG A 332 13.89 3.52 7.54
C ARG A 332 13.79 2.63 8.78
N VAL A 333 13.96 1.33 8.58
CA VAL A 333 13.89 0.34 9.65
C VAL A 333 15.12 0.47 10.56
N THR A 334 14.89 0.42 11.87
CA THR A 334 16.01 0.42 12.82
C THR A 334 16.69 -0.95 12.84
N SER A 335 18.02 -0.98 12.98
CA SER A 335 18.84 -2.21 12.95
C SER A 335 18.45 -3.31 13.96
N SER A 336 17.54 -3.02 14.90
CA SER A 336 17.00 -3.99 15.86
C SER A 336 15.99 -4.98 15.28
N ASP A 337 15.41 -4.71 14.11
CA ASP A 337 14.46 -5.61 13.44
C ASP A 337 14.58 -5.55 11.90
N PRO A 338 15.69 -6.06 11.31
CA PRO A 338 16.01 -5.90 9.89
C PRO A 338 15.02 -6.57 8.91
N HIS A 339 14.08 -7.37 9.42
CA HIS A 339 13.18 -8.18 8.59
C HIS A 339 12.07 -7.38 7.91
N GLN A 340 11.90 -6.10 8.27
CA GLN A 340 10.90 -5.21 7.69
C GLN A 340 11.47 -4.23 6.67
N ASP A 341 12.79 -4.30 6.41
CA ASP A 341 13.43 -3.44 5.42
C ASP A 341 13.11 -3.91 4.00
N VAL A 342 13.17 -2.98 3.05
CA VAL A 342 12.81 -3.24 1.66
C VAL A 342 14.04 -3.01 0.77
N GLY A 343 14.11 -3.72 -0.35
CA GLY A 343 15.18 -3.52 -1.31
C GLY A 343 15.12 -2.11 -1.91
N ASP A 344 16.28 -1.55 -2.24
CA ASP A 344 16.34 -0.33 -3.02
C ASP A 344 15.70 -0.59 -4.40
N CYS A 345 14.82 0.31 -4.82
CA CYS A 345 14.22 0.26 -6.15
C CYS A 345 14.07 1.67 -6.73
N GLU A 346 14.12 1.72 -8.06
CA GLU A 346 13.87 2.93 -8.84
C GLU A 346 12.44 2.90 -9.38
N VAL A 347 11.82 4.08 -9.37
CA VAL A 347 10.54 4.28 -10.05
C VAL A 347 10.81 4.31 -11.56
N ASP A 348 10.03 3.57 -12.35
CA ASP A 348 10.09 3.63 -13.82
C ASP A 348 8.90 4.35 -14.44
N ALA A 349 9.02 4.61 -15.75
CA ALA A 349 7.90 5.03 -16.56
C ALA A 349 6.87 3.90 -16.73
N HIS A 350 5.60 4.30 -16.92
CA HIS A 350 4.47 3.42 -17.19
C HIS A 350 4.04 2.50 -16.04
N GLN A 351 4.40 2.87 -14.81
CA GLN A 351 4.01 2.16 -13.59
C GLN A 351 2.78 2.81 -12.91
N VAL A 352 2.08 2.03 -12.09
CA VAL A 352 1.07 2.53 -11.14
C VAL A 352 1.55 2.28 -9.72
N TRP A 353 1.39 3.29 -8.87
CA TRP A 353 1.80 3.25 -7.46
C TRP A 353 0.62 3.58 -6.56
N CYS A 354 0.40 2.75 -5.53
CA CYS A 354 -0.46 3.07 -4.41
C CYS A 354 0.40 3.73 -3.33
N LEU A 355 0.43 5.05 -3.31
CA LEU A 355 1.15 5.82 -2.29
C LEU A 355 0.32 5.85 -1.00
N ASP A 356 0.96 5.60 0.13
CA ASP A 356 0.34 5.55 1.44
C ASP A 356 1.32 6.05 2.50
N VAL A 357 0.84 6.93 3.37
CA VAL A 357 1.62 7.49 4.46
C VAL A 357 0.73 7.71 5.67
N ALA A 358 1.26 7.39 6.85
CA ALA A 358 0.60 7.65 8.10
C ALA A 358 1.56 8.17 9.16
N PHE A 359 1.03 9.03 10.02
CA PHE A 359 1.75 9.60 11.14
C PHE A 359 0.97 9.41 12.45
N THR A 360 1.70 9.48 13.56
CA THR A 360 1.17 9.54 14.92
C THR A 360 1.83 10.66 15.71
N ASN A 361 1.09 11.28 16.63
CA ASN A 361 1.66 12.20 17.63
C ASN A 361 2.23 11.47 18.85
N TYR A 362 2.29 10.14 18.83
CA TYR A 362 2.98 9.37 19.85
C TYR A 362 4.48 9.29 19.56
N ASP A 363 5.31 9.33 20.61
CA ASP A 363 6.76 9.26 20.48
C ASP A 363 7.25 7.93 19.87
N SER A 364 6.43 6.88 19.94
CA SER A 364 6.70 5.61 19.28
C SER A 364 6.04 5.54 17.91
N TYR A 365 6.83 5.20 16.91
CA TYR A 365 6.39 4.86 15.55
C TYR A 365 5.73 3.47 15.45
N ARG A 366 5.85 2.64 16.50
CA ARG A 366 5.30 1.28 16.53
C ARG A 366 3.80 1.29 16.77
N ILE A 367 3.11 0.48 15.99
CA ILE A 367 1.67 0.28 16.07
C ILE A 367 1.38 -1.13 16.58
N THR A 368 0.30 -1.28 17.34
CA THR A 368 -0.10 -2.55 17.94
C THR A 368 -1.48 -2.97 17.44
N LEU A 369 -1.86 -4.22 17.72
CA LEU A 369 -3.20 -4.70 17.42
C LEU A 369 -4.23 -3.95 18.28
N ALA A 370 -5.33 -3.51 17.66
CA ALA A 370 -6.45 -2.99 18.41
C ALA A 370 -7.25 -4.13 19.04
N GLU A 371 -7.91 -3.84 20.16
CA GLU A 371 -8.83 -4.76 20.85
C GLU A 371 -10.18 -4.81 20.13
N LYS A 372 -10.16 -5.03 18.82
CA LYS A 372 -11.34 -5.10 17.94
C LYS A 372 -11.37 -6.42 17.15
N PRO A 373 -12.56 -6.96 16.83
CA PRO A 373 -12.66 -8.17 16.02
C PRO A 373 -12.02 -8.00 14.63
N VAL A 374 -11.32 -9.04 14.16
CA VAL A 374 -10.80 -9.07 12.79
C VAL A 374 -11.89 -9.49 11.82
N THR A 375 -12.20 -8.61 10.87
CA THR A 375 -13.27 -8.81 9.89
C THR A 375 -12.77 -8.85 8.44
N MET A 376 -11.57 -8.30 8.20
CA MET A 376 -10.92 -8.21 6.90
C MET A 376 -9.82 -9.25 6.75
N PHE A 377 -9.72 -9.80 5.54
CA PHE A 377 -8.78 -10.85 5.17
C PHE A 377 -8.27 -10.64 3.75
N ARG A 378 -7.15 -11.25 3.40
CA ARG A 378 -6.60 -11.24 2.04
C ARG A 378 -6.08 -12.62 1.69
N ARG A 379 -6.30 -13.06 0.45
CA ARG A 379 -5.72 -14.32 -0.04
C ARG A 379 -4.23 -14.10 -0.34
N THR A 380 -3.39 -15.05 0.04
CA THR A 380 -1.96 -15.06 -0.29
C THR A 380 -1.72 -15.85 -1.58
N PRO A 381 -0.56 -15.69 -2.25
CA PRO A 381 -0.20 -16.53 -3.39
C PRO A 381 0.14 -17.97 -2.99
N ALA A 382 0.06 -18.34 -1.71
CA ALA A 382 0.41 -19.68 -1.26
C ALA A 382 -0.57 -20.74 -1.80
N ASP A 383 -0.01 -21.86 -2.27
CA ASP A 383 -0.79 -22.99 -2.73
C ASP A 383 -1.53 -23.67 -1.57
N PHE A 384 -2.76 -24.09 -1.84
CA PHE A 384 -3.53 -24.93 -0.95
C PHE A 384 -3.88 -26.24 -1.66
N ALA A 385 -3.23 -27.33 -1.26
CA ALA A 385 -3.58 -28.64 -1.76
C ALA A 385 -5.00 -28.97 -1.27
N ALA A 386 -5.96 -29.04 -2.19
CA ALA A 386 -7.35 -29.34 -1.87
C ALA A 386 -7.45 -30.68 -1.14
N ASP A 387 -7.75 -30.62 0.16
CA ASP A 387 -7.89 -31.81 1.01
C ASP A 387 -9.38 -32.05 1.26
N ALA A 388 -9.89 -33.19 0.80
CA ALA A 388 -11.30 -33.55 0.91
C ALA A 388 -11.82 -33.54 2.37
N ARG A 389 -10.94 -33.69 3.36
CA ARG A 389 -11.30 -33.65 4.79
C ARG A 389 -11.71 -32.26 5.28
N VAL A 390 -11.28 -31.21 4.58
CA VAL A 390 -11.59 -29.81 4.90
C VAL A 390 -12.49 -29.19 3.82
N LYS A 391 -13.58 -29.88 3.49
CA LYS A 391 -14.56 -29.47 2.48
C LYS A 391 -14.98 -28.00 2.60
N GLN A 392 -15.28 -27.53 3.82
CA GLN A 392 -15.64 -26.13 4.06
C GLN A 392 -14.52 -25.15 3.70
N ALA A 393 -13.25 -25.49 3.97
CA ALA A 393 -12.12 -24.63 3.62
C ALA A 393 -11.92 -24.59 2.10
N ASN A 394 -12.09 -25.72 1.41
CA ASN A 394 -12.02 -25.78 -0.05
C ASN A 394 -13.13 -24.94 -0.70
N GLU A 395 -14.38 -25.08 -0.24
CA GLU A 395 -15.52 -24.29 -0.72
C GLU A 395 -15.31 -22.80 -0.48
N THR A 396 -14.84 -22.42 0.72
CA THR A 396 -14.57 -21.03 1.08
C THR A 396 -13.42 -20.46 0.24
N LEU A 397 -12.35 -21.22 0.00
CA LEU A 397 -11.24 -20.78 -0.84
C LEU A 397 -11.68 -20.60 -2.30
N GLN A 398 -12.51 -21.50 -2.82
CA GLN A 398 -13.05 -21.39 -4.17
C GLN A 398 -13.91 -20.13 -4.32
N GLU A 399 -14.76 -19.84 -3.33
CA GLU A 399 -15.56 -18.62 -3.29
C GLU A 399 -14.68 -17.37 -3.25
N ILE A 400 -13.70 -17.30 -2.34
CA ILE A 400 -12.73 -16.19 -2.26
C ILE A 400 -12.02 -16.00 -3.60
N THR A 401 -11.54 -17.08 -4.22
CA THR A 401 -10.84 -17.05 -5.50
C THR A 401 -11.71 -16.48 -6.62
N ASN A 402 -13.00 -16.83 -6.64
CA ASN A 402 -13.92 -16.43 -7.70
C ASN A 402 -14.47 -15.00 -7.52
N ALA A 403 -14.69 -14.57 -6.28
CA ALA A 403 -15.37 -13.32 -5.96
C ALA A 403 -14.41 -12.18 -5.58
N HIS A 404 -13.29 -12.50 -4.91
CA HIS A 404 -12.35 -11.54 -4.33
C HIS A 404 -10.94 -11.64 -4.92
N PHE A 405 -10.62 -12.74 -5.61
CA PHE A 405 -9.34 -12.95 -6.28
C PHE A 405 -8.16 -12.88 -5.28
N CYS A 406 -7.28 -11.90 -5.45
CA CYS A 406 -6.15 -11.59 -4.57
C CYS A 406 -6.41 -10.38 -3.65
N PHE A 407 -7.57 -9.73 -3.78
CA PHE A 407 -7.84 -8.49 -3.08
C PHE A 407 -8.32 -8.72 -1.64
N PRO A 408 -8.04 -7.79 -0.73
CA PRO A 408 -8.70 -7.70 0.56
C PRO A 408 -10.23 -7.83 0.45
N PHE A 409 -10.82 -8.56 1.40
CA PHE A 409 -12.27 -8.74 1.49
C PHE A 409 -12.71 -8.80 2.94
N HIS A 410 -13.96 -8.40 3.19
CA HIS A 410 -14.60 -8.60 4.49
C HIS A 410 -15.35 -9.92 4.48
N PHE A 411 -15.24 -10.77 5.51
CA PHE A 411 -15.96 -12.06 5.53
C PHE A 411 -17.49 -11.98 5.36
N LYS A 412 -18.11 -10.80 5.52
CA LYS A 412 -19.56 -10.56 5.31
C LYS A 412 -19.95 -10.68 3.84
N SER A 413 -19.01 -10.52 2.91
CA SER A 413 -19.25 -10.64 1.47
C SER A 413 -19.36 -12.08 0.99
N LEU A 414 -19.03 -13.05 1.85
CA LEU A 414 -19.24 -14.47 1.56
C LEU A 414 -20.73 -14.81 1.65
N ALA A 415 -21.20 -15.72 0.80
CA ALA A 415 -22.59 -16.15 0.71
C ALA A 415 -23.13 -16.69 2.04
N ASN A 416 -22.27 -17.32 2.85
CA ASN A 416 -22.58 -17.68 4.23
C ASN A 416 -21.44 -17.21 5.17
N PRO A 417 -21.54 -15.99 5.75
CA PRO A 417 -20.45 -15.39 6.52
C PRO A 417 -19.97 -16.24 7.70
N LEU A 418 -20.89 -16.89 8.43
CA LEU A 418 -20.55 -17.68 9.62
C LEU A 418 -19.83 -18.99 9.25
N LYS A 419 -20.29 -19.68 8.20
CA LYS A 419 -19.59 -20.88 7.68
C LYS A 419 -18.26 -20.51 7.03
N GLY A 420 -18.23 -19.44 6.26
CA GLY A 420 -17.03 -18.89 5.64
C GLY A 420 -15.95 -18.57 6.68
N ARG A 421 -16.32 -17.99 7.82
CA ARG A 421 -15.39 -17.70 8.92
C ARG A 421 -14.69 -18.95 9.47
N LEU A 422 -15.37 -20.09 9.52
CA LEU A 422 -14.74 -21.37 9.90
C LEU A 422 -13.74 -21.86 8.85
N GLY A 423 -14.08 -21.73 7.56
CA GLY A 423 -13.18 -22.05 6.46
C GLY A 423 -11.93 -21.16 6.47
N ILE A 424 -12.11 -19.85 6.66
CA ILE A 424 -11.02 -18.87 6.78
C ILE A 424 -10.05 -19.26 7.89
N HIS A 425 -10.53 -19.70 9.06
CA HIS A 425 -9.65 -20.11 10.16
C HIS A 425 -8.71 -21.26 9.80
N VAL A 426 -9.19 -22.22 9.00
CA VAL A 426 -8.37 -23.33 8.49
C VAL A 426 -7.34 -22.82 7.48
N LEU A 427 -7.79 -22.00 6.52
CA LEU A 427 -6.93 -21.42 5.48
C LEU A 427 -5.84 -20.51 6.06
N GLN A 428 -6.16 -19.78 7.12
CA GLN A 428 -5.20 -18.93 7.82
C GLN A 428 -4.08 -19.75 8.47
N LYS A 429 -4.41 -20.89 9.11
CA LYS A 429 -3.40 -21.80 9.67
C LYS A 429 -2.50 -22.41 8.60
N ALA A 430 -3.01 -22.52 7.37
CA ALA A 430 -2.25 -23.00 6.22
C ALA A 430 -1.45 -21.89 5.52
N GLY A 431 -1.56 -20.62 5.94
CA GLY A 431 -0.86 -19.48 5.31
C GLY A 431 -1.45 -19.05 3.97
N VAL A 432 -2.67 -19.47 3.63
CA VAL A 432 -3.35 -19.20 2.35
C VAL A 432 -4.20 -17.92 2.42
N VAL A 433 -4.57 -17.53 3.64
CA VAL A 433 -5.35 -16.32 3.91
C VAL A 433 -4.72 -15.58 5.08
N ASP A 434 -4.36 -14.32 4.87
CA ASP A 434 -3.86 -13.43 5.90
C ASP A 434 -5.00 -12.66 6.56
N LYS A 435 -4.82 -12.37 7.84
CA LYS A 435 -5.67 -11.44 8.60
C LYS A 435 -5.22 -10.02 8.33
N LEU A 436 -6.18 -9.11 8.18
CA LEU A 436 -5.96 -7.67 8.19
C LEU A 436 -6.59 -7.10 9.48
N PRO A 437 -5.90 -7.20 10.64
CA PRO A 437 -6.46 -6.74 11.90
C PRO A 437 -6.52 -5.21 11.95
N PRO A 438 -7.47 -4.64 12.71
CA PRO A 438 -7.41 -3.24 13.07
C PRO A 438 -6.15 -2.95 13.88
N LEU A 439 -5.44 -1.89 13.50
CA LEU A 439 -4.17 -1.49 14.09
C LEU A 439 -4.32 -0.15 14.80
N ARG A 440 -3.56 0.07 15.89
CA ARG A 440 -3.68 1.29 16.70
C ARG A 440 -2.37 1.79 17.27
N THR A 441 -2.31 3.09 17.52
CA THR A 441 -1.33 3.69 18.43
C THR A 441 -1.83 3.63 19.88
N LYS A 442 -1.03 4.16 20.81
CA LYS A 442 -1.38 4.23 22.24
C LYS A 442 -2.65 5.07 22.43
N HIS A 443 -3.51 4.64 23.37
CA HIS A 443 -4.73 5.38 23.69
C HIS A 443 -4.40 6.81 24.16
N GLY A 444 -5.19 7.79 23.72
CA GLY A 444 -4.96 9.22 23.97
C GLY A 444 -4.06 9.91 22.92
N TYR A 445 -3.50 9.15 21.98
CA TYR A 445 -2.80 9.66 20.81
C TYR A 445 -3.62 9.41 19.55
N VAL A 446 -3.31 10.11 18.47
CA VAL A 446 -4.08 10.10 17.22
C VAL A 446 -3.18 9.70 16.08
N THR A 447 -3.75 8.96 15.13
CA THR A 447 -3.14 8.71 13.83
C THR A 447 -3.86 9.49 12.72
N ALA A 448 -3.13 9.89 11.69
CA ALA A 448 -3.69 10.33 10.41
C ALA A 448 -3.02 9.57 9.28
N ARG A 449 -3.79 9.29 8.24
CA ARG A 449 -3.37 8.55 7.05
C ARG A 449 -3.94 9.20 5.80
N PHE A 450 -3.10 9.35 4.79
CA PHE A 450 -3.50 9.73 3.45
C PHE A 450 -2.88 8.74 2.46
N SER A 451 -3.67 8.32 1.48
CA SER A 451 -3.23 7.45 0.41
C SER A 451 -3.85 7.84 -0.92
N ALA A 452 -3.07 7.72 -1.98
CA ALA A 452 -3.47 7.98 -3.35
C ALA A 452 -2.95 6.90 -4.29
N THR A 453 -3.74 6.59 -5.33
CA THR A 453 -3.23 5.81 -6.45
C THR A 453 -2.82 6.75 -7.58
N VAL A 454 -1.61 6.60 -8.11
CA VAL A 454 -1.03 7.46 -9.15
C VAL A 454 -0.44 6.64 -10.28
N ALA A 455 -0.55 7.14 -11.50
CA ALA A 455 0.10 6.59 -12.68
C ALA A 455 1.32 7.44 -13.06
N VAL A 456 2.49 6.82 -13.13
CA VAL A 456 3.74 7.44 -13.58
C VAL A 456 3.92 7.10 -15.05
N THR A 457 4.00 8.11 -15.91
CA THR A 457 4.33 7.96 -17.34
C THR A 457 5.68 8.59 -17.61
N ALA A 458 6.29 8.37 -18.77
CA ALA A 458 7.54 9.04 -19.13
C ALA A 458 7.48 10.58 -19.09
N LYS A 459 6.28 11.18 -19.10
CA LYS A 459 6.10 12.64 -19.19
C LYS A 459 5.51 13.28 -17.94
N ARG A 460 4.82 12.53 -17.08
CA ARG A 460 4.12 13.09 -15.91
C ARG A 460 3.66 12.03 -14.92
N VAL A 461 3.41 12.48 -13.69
CA VAL A 461 2.53 11.78 -12.74
C VAL A 461 1.08 12.20 -12.99
N THR A 462 0.17 11.22 -12.99
CA THR A 462 -1.28 11.43 -13.08
C THR A 462 -1.96 10.86 -11.85
N MET A 463 -2.67 11.70 -11.11
CA MET A 463 -3.55 11.25 -10.03
C MET A 463 -4.69 10.41 -10.59
N LEU A 464 -4.85 9.18 -10.09
CA LEU A 464 -5.99 8.32 -10.43
C LEU A 464 -7.11 8.45 -9.41
N CYS A 465 -6.77 8.48 -8.12
CA CYS A 465 -7.67 8.80 -7.01
C CYS A 465 -6.90 9.20 -5.74
N GLY A 466 -7.61 9.70 -4.74
CA GLY A 466 -7.07 9.99 -3.41
C GLY A 466 -6.25 11.26 -3.34
N ALA A 467 -6.48 12.22 -4.24
CA ALA A 467 -5.75 13.48 -4.22
C ALA A 467 -5.86 14.13 -2.82
N PRO A 468 -4.73 14.38 -2.14
CA PRO A 468 -4.75 15.09 -0.86
C PRO A 468 -5.26 16.53 -1.10
N PRO A 469 -6.01 17.10 -0.15
CA PRO A 469 -6.42 18.51 -0.23
C PRO A 469 -5.21 19.43 -0.41
N THR A 470 -5.28 20.35 -1.37
CA THR A 470 -4.23 21.37 -1.59
C THR A 470 -4.22 22.39 -0.46
N ALA A 471 -5.39 22.71 0.10
CA ALA A 471 -5.52 23.49 1.31
C ALA A 471 -5.48 22.59 2.56
N PRO A 472 -5.08 23.13 3.73
CA PRO A 472 -5.19 22.43 5.01
C PRO A 472 -6.59 21.86 5.25
N VAL A 473 -6.66 20.72 5.93
CA VAL A 473 -7.95 20.09 6.25
C VAL A 473 -8.74 21.02 7.17
N GLY A 474 -10.06 21.14 6.94
CA GLY A 474 -10.94 21.90 7.80
C GLY A 474 -10.91 21.37 9.24
N MET A 475 -10.28 22.10 10.14
CA MET A 475 -10.10 21.71 11.55
C MET A 475 -10.68 22.77 12.49
N PRO A 476 -11.30 22.37 13.62
CA PRO A 476 -11.69 23.29 14.67
C PRO A 476 -10.49 24.14 15.15
N PRO A 477 -10.69 25.40 15.59
CA PRO A 477 -9.58 26.27 16.01
C PRO A 477 -8.63 25.63 17.04
N ALA A 478 -9.16 24.84 17.96
CA ALA A 478 -8.38 24.15 18.99
C ALA A 478 -7.51 22.98 18.47
N MET A 479 -7.74 22.53 17.24
CA MET A 479 -7.00 21.44 16.59
C MET A 479 -6.08 21.96 15.47
N ARG A 480 -6.10 23.25 15.14
CA ARG A 480 -5.23 23.79 14.09
C ARG A 480 -3.76 23.53 14.41
N PRO A 481 -2.94 23.21 13.40
CA PRO A 481 -1.51 22.93 13.57
C PRO A 481 -0.80 24.16 14.14
N THR A 482 0.23 23.93 14.96
CA THR A 482 1.12 25.00 15.46
C THR A 482 2.18 25.40 14.47
N ILE A 483 2.49 24.52 13.51
CA ILE A 483 3.61 24.65 12.59
C ILE A 483 3.03 24.83 11.19
N SER A 484 3.52 25.82 10.44
CA SER A 484 3.06 26.11 9.09
C SER A 484 3.77 25.26 8.05
N GLU A 485 3.12 25.03 6.92
CA GLU A 485 3.74 24.46 5.72
C GLU A 485 4.86 25.37 5.19
N ASP A 486 4.69 26.69 5.26
CA ASP A 486 5.65 27.67 4.72
C ASP A 486 7.01 27.68 5.42
N THR A 487 7.11 27.07 6.61
CA THR A 487 8.35 26.98 7.37
C THR A 487 9.13 25.68 7.09
N LEU A 488 8.64 24.82 6.19
CA LEU A 488 9.35 23.62 5.74
C LEU A 488 10.73 23.95 5.17
N ALA A 489 11.62 22.94 5.16
CA ALA A 489 12.91 23.06 4.50
C ALA A 489 12.75 23.52 3.04
N ALA A 490 13.65 24.40 2.59
CA ALA A 490 13.56 25.02 1.26
C ALA A 490 13.51 24.00 0.11
N GLU A 491 14.18 22.86 0.28
CA GLU A 491 14.17 21.75 -0.68
C GLU A 491 12.78 21.10 -0.81
N VAL A 492 12.09 20.88 0.32
CA VAL A 492 10.73 20.33 0.35
C VAL A 492 9.73 21.32 -0.25
N LEU A 493 9.87 22.61 0.08
CA LEU A 493 9.03 23.67 -0.52
C LEU A 493 9.24 23.80 -2.03
N ALA A 494 10.48 23.67 -2.50
CA ALA A 494 10.79 23.67 -3.93
C ALA A 494 10.15 22.46 -4.63
N LEU A 495 10.18 21.29 -3.98
CA LEU A 495 9.54 20.07 -4.47
C LEU A 495 8.01 20.21 -4.57
N LEU A 496 7.34 20.75 -3.55
CA LEU A 496 5.89 20.97 -3.54
C LEU A 496 5.43 21.95 -4.63
N ARG A 497 6.29 22.87 -5.07
CA ARG A 497 6.00 23.80 -6.17
C ARG A 497 6.29 23.22 -7.56
N ARG A 498 6.92 22.05 -7.64
CA ARG A 498 7.32 21.43 -8.91
C ARG A 498 6.09 20.91 -9.66
N PRO A 499 5.94 21.16 -10.98
CA PRO A 499 4.80 20.63 -11.73
C PRO A 499 4.82 19.10 -11.78
N TYR A 500 3.65 18.46 -11.85
CA TYR A 500 3.56 17.00 -12.06
C TYR A 500 4.07 16.56 -13.43
N GLU A 501 4.13 17.47 -14.39
CA GLU A 501 4.78 17.26 -15.68
C GLU A 501 6.30 17.25 -15.52
N PHE A 502 6.93 16.37 -16.26
CA PHE A 502 8.37 16.19 -16.25
C PHE A 502 8.91 17.13 -17.30
N ALA A 503 9.93 17.92 -16.93
CA ALA A 503 10.60 18.77 -17.89
C ALA A 503 11.12 17.87 -19.01
N ASP A 504 10.73 18.15 -20.25
CA ASP A 504 11.22 17.42 -21.41
C ASP A 504 12.72 17.65 -21.49
N VAL A 505 13.51 16.61 -21.21
CA VAL A 505 14.97 16.67 -21.21
C VAL A 505 15.44 17.17 -22.58
N ARG A 506 14.75 16.82 -23.67
CA ARG A 506 15.03 17.33 -25.02
C ARG A 506 14.75 18.83 -25.14
N ALA A 507 13.67 19.35 -24.57
CA ALA A 507 13.40 20.79 -24.58
C ALA A 507 14.39 21.57 -23.70
N ALA A 508 14.83 21.02 -22.57
CA ALA A 508 15.84 21.61 -21.71
C ALA A 508 17.24 21.61 -22.36
N VAL A 509 17.59 20.54 -23.07
CA VAL A 509 18.81 20.43 -23.87
C VAL A 509 18.75 21.36 -25.10
N MET A 510 17.63 21.41 -25.83
CA MET A 510 17.46 22.35 -26.95
C MET A 510 17.41 23.83 -26.51
N ALA A 511 16.89 24.13 -25.32
CA ALA A 511 16.95 25.47 -24.73
C ALA A 511 18.36 25.85 -24.27
N LYS A 512 19.21 24.87 -23.91
CA LYS A 512 20.66 25.07 -23.70
C LYS A 512 21.40 25.22 -25.03
N ASP A 513 21.04 24.44 -26.05
CA ASP A 513 21.66 24.45 -27.38
C ASP A 513 21.30 25.69 -28.20
N THR A 514 20.19 26.36 -27.94
CA THR A 514 19.87 27.67 -28.55
C THR A 514 20.74 28.80 -28.02
N LYS A 515 21.40 28.62 -26.86
CA LYS A 515 22.46 29.49 -26.34
C LYS A 515 23.87 29.04 -26.75
N ASP A 516 24.01 27.87 -27.37
CA ASP A 516 25.28 27.32 -27.82
C ASP A 516 25.49 27.60 -29.32
N GLN A 517 26.55 28.33 -29.66
CA GLN A 517 26.91 28.66 -31.06
C GLN A 517 27.66 27.51 -31.78
N SER A 518 27.81 26.35 -31.14
CA SER A 518 28.46 25.18 -31.73
C SER A 518 27.73 24.62 -32.96
N SER A 519 28.48 23.96 -33.85
CA SER A 519 27.95 23.50 -35.14
C SER A 519 26.89 22.40 -34.96
N PRO A 520 25.93 22.25 -35.90
CA PRO A 520 24.89 21.22 -35.84
C PRO A 520 25.45 19.77 -35.75
N ALA A 521 26.63 19.52 -36.31
CA ALA A 521 27.29 18.21 -36.23
C ALA A 521 27.83 17.92 -34.83
N THR A 522 28.34 18.95 -34.15
CA THR A 522 28.84 18.86 -32.77
C THR A 522 27.71 18.64 -31.77
N LYS A 523 26.52 19.22 -32.03
CA LYS A 523 25.31 18.99 -31.23
C LYS A 523 24.78 17.57 -31.37
N ARG A 524 24.74 17.02 -32.59
CA ARG A 524 24.32 15.61 -32.83
C ARG A 524 25.23 14.60 -32.12
N MET A 525 26.54 14.76 -32.22
CA MET A 525 27.49 13.86 -31.54
C MET A 525 27.37 13.90 -30.02
N ARG A 526 26.94 15.03 -29.42
CA ARG A 526 26.79 15.16 -27.97
C ARG A 526 25.51 14.51 -27.45
N VAL A 527 24.42 14.61 -28.22
CA VAL A 527 23.17 13.91 -27.94
C VAL A 527 23.39 12.40 -28.07
N GLU A 528 24.05 11.95 -29.15
CA GLU A 528 24.37 10.53 -29.35
C GLU A 528 25.35 9.98 -28.30
N ALA A 529 26.31 10.77 -27.81
CA ALA A 529 27.20 10.36 -26.73
C ALA A 529 26.48 10.22 -25.38
N MET A 530 25.53 11.11 -25.07
CA MET A 530 24.74 11.03 -23.85
C MET A 530 23.69 9.91 -23.90
N GLU A 531 23.13 9.60 -25.07
CA GLU A 531 22.24 8.43 -25.27
C GLU A 531 22.99 7.08 -25.24
N SER A 532 24.33 7.09 -25.25
CA SER A 532 25.17 5.89 -25.18
C SER A 532 25.82 5.63 -23.81
N GLU A 533 25.64 6.56 -22.87
CA GLU A 533 26.09 6.43 -21.46
C GLU A 533 24.92 6.18 -20.48
N GLU A 534 23.67 6.11 -20.97
CA GLU A 534 22.55 5.40 -20.34
C GLU A 534 22.53 3.93 -20.80
#